data_AF-A0A950BL19-F1
#
_entry.id   AF-A0A950BL19-F1
#
_cell.length_a   1.000
_cell.length_b   1.000
_cell.length_c   1.000
_cell.angle_alpha   90.00
_cell.angle_beta   90.00
_cell.angle_gamma   90.00
#
_symmetry.space_group_name_H-M   'P 1'
#
loop_
_entity.id
_entity.type
_entity.pdbx_description
1 polymer ?
#
loop_
_entity_poly.entity_id
_entity_poly.type
_entity_poly.pdbx_seq_one_letter_code
_entity_poly.pdbx_strand_id
1 'polypeptide(L)'
;SIITSIAFDHVRQLGSTLGAIATEKAGIIKRSRPAVSGVRDAEPRRAIARVAAQRRCRLRELGIDFDFETLLPRQPLARPTPCGVHAPTWRTDWGTLELPLLGPHQAHNAAVALAGLDLLAEVEPSLVVDREAVISGFSNLRWPARVEVLGESPWVVIDGAHNVVSAQALAATLLTCFPASPRTLVFGTTRDKDLPGQLRALLPLFDTLIATRYVENPRSVLPEDIALAIAAIDGRTARIAQDPAAALDLARHVTGPLGLVCVTGSLFLAAETRAIMLGHPSVRPVTGVVI
;
A
#
# COMPACT_ATOMS: atom_id res chain seq x y z
N SER A 1 20.21 -7.34 1.97
CA SER A 1 19.14 -6.91 1.05
C SER A 1 17.78 -7.28 1.62
N ILE A 2 16.70 -6.59 1.25
CA ILE A 2 15.35 -6.87 1.77
C ILE A 2 14.38 -6.99 0.59
N ILE A 3 13.60 -8.06 0.54
CA ILE A 3 12.53 -8.28 -0.44
C ILE A 3 11.22 -8.37 0.35
N THR A 4 10.32 -7.40 0.18
CA THR A 4 9.11 -7.25 1.02
C THR A 4 8.00 -8.22 0.63
N SER A 5 7.54 -8.12 -0.61
CA SER A 5 6.49 -8.96 -1.20
C SER A 5 6.73 -9.09 -2.71
N ILE A 6 6.06 -10.06 -3.33
CA ILE A 6 6.04 -10.24 -4.78
C ILE A 6 4.58 -10.26 -5.20
N ALA A 7 4.24 -9.40 -6.15
CA ALA A 7 2.93 -9.33 -6.76
C ALA A 7 3.09 -9.06 -8.26
N PHE A 8 2.03 -9.32 -9.02
CA PHE A 8 1.98 -8.88 -10.40
C PHE A 8 1.93 -7.35 -10.46
N ASP A 9 3.05 -6.77 -10.83
CA ASP A 9 3.16 -5.37 -11.18
C ASP A 9 4.22 -5.24 -12.27
N HIS A 10 4.01 -4.32 -13.21
CA HIS A 10 4.93 -4.14 -14.34
C HIS A 10 5.21 -5.43 -15.14
N VAL A 11 4.18 -6.24 -15.42
CA VAL A 11 4.27 -7.54 -16.13
C VAL A 11 5.04 -7.47 -17.45
N ARG A 12 4.93 -6.35 -18.18
CA ARG A 12 5.69 -6.12 -19.44
C ARG A 12 7.20 -6.00 -19.25
N GLN A 13 7.68 -5.67 -18.05
CA GLN A 13 9.10 -5.43 -17.74
C GLN A 13 9.72 -6.55 -16.89
N LEU A 14 8.95 -7.14 -15.97
CA LEU A 14 9.46 -8.07 -14.94
C LEU A 14 9.16 -9.56 -15.23
N GLY A 15 8.39 -9.85 -16.28
CA GLY A 15 8.02 -11.21 -16.69
C GLY A 15 6.56 -11.57 -16.40
N SER A 16 6.13 -12.70 -16.96
CA SER A 16 4.73 -13.16 -16.94
C SER A 16 4.37 -14.10 -15.80
N THR A 17 5.33 -14.51 -14.96
CA THR A 17 5.07 -15.35 -13.77
C THR A 17 5.62 -14.70 -12.51
N LEU A 18 5.04 -15.02 -11.36
CA LEU A 18 5.53 -14.52 -10.06
C LEU A 18 6.96 -14.98 -9.78
N GLY A 19 7.35 -16.18 -10.21
CA GLY A 19 8.71 -16.68 -10.10
C GLY A 19 9.72 -15.90 -10.94
N ALA A 20 9.34 -15.45 -12.15
CA ALA A 20 10.19 -14.60 -12.98
C ALA A 20 10.39 -13.23 -12.33
N ILE A 21 9.30 -12.59 -11.89
CA ILE A 21 9.32 -11.31 -11.18
C ILE A 21 10.18 -11.40 -9.92
N ALA A 22 10.05 -12.49 -9.17
CA ALA A 22 10.83 -12.74 -7.97
C ALA A 22 12.32 -12.95 -8.26
N THR A 23 12.66 -13.60 -9.37
CA THR A 23 14.06 -13.77 -9.80
C THR A 23 14.70 -12.42 -10.10
N GLU A 24 13.98 -11.56 -10.84
CA GLU A 24 14.44 -10.21 -11.16
C GLU A 24 14.65 -9.36 -9.90
N LYS A 25 13.63 -9.33 -9.02
CA LYS A 25 13.73 -8.60 -7.74
C LYS A 25 14.81 -9.17 -6.82
N ALA A 26 15.08 -10.47 -6.87
CA ALA A 26 16.19 -11.09 -6.15
C ALA A 26 17.58 -10.70 -6.68
N GLY A 27 17.67 -10.03 -7.83
CA GLY A 27 18.91 -9.47 -8.37
C GLY A 27 19.62 -8.48 -7.44
N ILE A 28 18.91 -7.88 -6.48
CA ILE A 28 19.51 -7.02 -5.45
C ILE A 28 20.32 -7.79 -4.38
N ILE A 29 20.18 -9.13 -4.32
CA ILE A 29 20.93 -9.97 -3.38
C ILE A 29 22.42 -9.95 -3.76
N LYS A 30 23.25 -9.55 -2.80
CA LYS A 30 24.71 -9.46 -2.99
C LYS A 30 25.40 -10.73 -2.50
N ARG A 31 26.52 -11.07 -3.14
CA ARG A 31 27.30 -12.28 -2.81
C ARG A 31 27.78 -12.21 -1.37
N SER A 32 27.60 -13.29 -0.61
CA SER A 32 28.04 -13.42 0.79
C SER A 32 27.51 -12.34 1.74
N ARG A 33 26.48 -11.58 1.37
CA ARG A 33 25.80 -10.61 2.22
C ARG A 33 24.41 -11.15 2.56
N PRO A 34 23.94 -11.05 3.80
CA PRO A 34 22.69 -11.67 4.18
C PRO A 34 21.49 -10.90 3.60
N ALA A 35 20.34 -11.58 3.53
CA ALA A 35 19.10 -11.03 3.00
C ALA A 35 17.88 -11.48 3.79
N VAL A 36 16.84 -10.64 3.79
CA VAL A 36 15.52 -10.92 4.35
C VAL A 36 14.50 -11.01 3.21
N SER A 37 13.60 -11.98 3.29
CA SER A 37 12.44 -12.09 2.41
C SER A 37 11.14 -12.20 3.20
N GLY A 38 10.21 -11.28 2.94
CA GLY A 38 8.84 -11.34 3.42
C GLY A 38 7.92 -12.20 2.55
N VAL A 39 8.42 -12.91 1.55
CA VAL A 39 7.57 -13.58 0.55
C VAL A 39 7.05 -14.92 1.06
N ARG A 40 5.71 -15.12 1.02
CA ARG A 40 5.06 -16.37 1.46
C ARG A 40 4.72 -17.34 0.33
N ASP A 41 4.42 -16.83 -0.86
CA ASP A 41 3.99 -17.67 -1.98
C ASP A 41 5.08 -18.63 -2.45
N ALA A 42 4.72 -19.90 -2.64
CA ALA A 42 5.68 -20.97 -2.84
C ALA A 42 6.53 -20.85 -4.12
N GLU A 43 5.98 -20.32 -5.21
CA GLU A 43 6.72 -20.10 -6.46
C GLU A 43 7.78 -18.99 -6.32
N PRO A 44 7.43 -17.74 -5.96
CA PRO A 44 8.42 -16.67 -5.83
C PRO A 44 9.40 -16.91 -4.67
N ARG A 45 8.95 -17.52 -3.56
CA ARG A 45 9.86 -17.93 -2.46
C ARG A 45 10.97 -18.85 -2.98
N ARG A 46 10.60 -19.89 -3.73
CA ARG A 46 11.58 -20.83 -4.33
C ARG A 46 12.53 -20.14 -5.31
N ALA A 47 12.07 -19.13 -6.04
CA ALA A 47 12.93 -18.35 -6.94
C ALA A 47 13.97 -17.52 -6.15
N ILE A 48 13.53 -16.83 -5.09
CA ILE A 48 14.41 -16.03 -4.22
C ILE A 48 15.45 -16.92 -3.54
N ALA A 49 15.03 -18.06 -2.98
CA ALA A 49 15.92 -19.02 -2.34
C ALA A 49 17.00 -19.55 -3.30
N ARG A 50 16.64 -19.84 -4.56
CA ARG A 50 17.61 -20.24 -5.61
C ARG A 50 18.66 -19.16 -5.85
N VAL A 51 18.24 -17.89 -5.99
CA VAL A 51 19.18 -16.77 -6.20
C VAL A 51 20.06 -16.58 -4.96
N ALA A 52 19.51 -16.66 -3.75
CA ALA A 52 20.28 -16.56 -2.51
C ALA A 52 21.36 -17.65 -2.42
N ALA A 53 21.01 -18.90 -2.74
CA ALA A 53 21.95 -20.02 -2.77
C ALA A 53 23.09 -19.80 -3.78
N GLN A 54 22.76 -19.38 -5.02
CA GLN A 54 23.76 -19.03 -6.04
C GLN A 54 24.72 -17.92 -5.58
N ARG A 55 24.20 -16.96 -4.81
CA ARG A 55 24.97 -15.84 -4.23
C ARG A 55 25.67 -16.20 -2.93
N ARG A 56 25.52 -17.43 -2.42
CA ARG A 56 26.03 -17.86 -1.09
C ARG A 56 25.59 -16.89 0.02
N CYS A 57 24.36 -16.43 -0.08
CA CYS A 57 23.73 -15.49 0.84
C CYS A 57 22.97 -16.27 1.92
N ARG A 58 23.13 -15.86 3.18
CA ARG A 58 22.23 -16.30 4.26
C ARG A 58 20.89 -15.61 4.08
N LEU A 59 19.87 -16.37 3.69
CA LEU A 59 18.51 -15.88 3.54
C LEU A 59 17.73 -16.10 4.83
N ARG A 60 16.99 -15.09 5.27
CA ARG A 60 16.04 -15.14 6.38
C ARG A 60 14.64 -14.96 5.83
N GLU A 61 13.73 -15.87 6.14
CA GLU A 61 12.42 -15.93 5.49
C GLU A 61 11.27 -15.80 6.50
N LEU A 62 10.25 -15.02 6.12
CA LEU A 62 9.02 -14.88 6.90
C LEU A 62 8.29 -16.24 7.01
N GLY A 63 7.89 -16.61 8.22
CA GLY A 63 7.32 -17.92 8.54
C GLY A 63 8.35 -19.05 8.63
N ILE A 64 9.66 -18.74 8.59
CA ILE A 64 10.76 -19.69 8.84
C ILE A 64 11.69 -19.14 9.93
N ASP A 65 12.26 -17.95 9.71
CA ASP A 65 13.22 -17.32 10.63
C ASP A 65 12.61 -16.20 11.49
N PHE A 66 11.51 -15.63 11.05
CA PHE A 66 10.79 -14.57 11.76
C PHE A 66 9.30 -14.65 11.40
N ASP A 67 8.43 -14.09 12.24
CA ASP A 67 6.99 -14.08 11.98
C ASP A 67 6.34 -12.82 12.56
N PHE A 68 5.02 -12.70 12.39
CA PHE A 68 4.23 -11.68 13.05
C PHE A 68 2.79 -12.11 13.31
N GLU A 69 2.21 -11.50 14.33
CA GLU A 69 0.78 -11.49 14.61
C GLU A 69 0.24 -10.06 14.47
N THR A 70 -0.85 -9.92 13.71
CA THR A 70 -1.55 -8.64 13.57
C THR A 70 -2.56 -8.48 14.70
N LEU A 71 -2.47 -7.39 15.44
CA LEU A 71 -3.44 -7.02 16.47
C LEU A 71 -4.48 -6.07 15.87
N LEU A 72 -5.66 -6.59 15.56
CA LEU A 72 -6.74 -5.81 14.96
C LEU A 72 -7.43 -4.90 15.99
N PRO A 73 -7.86 -3.70 15.58
CA PRO A 73 -8.63 -2.83 16.48
C PRO A 73 -10.01 -3.44 16.75
N ARG A 74 -10.52 -3.24 17.97
CA ARG A 74 -11.83 -3.78 18.39
C ARG A 74 -12.97 -2.99 17.76
N GLN A 75 -13.95 -3.69 17.21
CA GLN A 75 -15.14 -3.12 16.59
C GLN A 75 -16.28 -2.93 17.63
N PRO A 76 -17.20 -1.97 17.43
CA PRO A 76 -17.23 -0.96 16.37
C PRO A 76 -16.23 0.19 16.61
N LEU A 77 -15.72 0.80 15.54
CA LEU A 77 -14.81 1.95 15.61
C LEU A 77 -15.56 3.28 15.59
N ALA A 78 -15.13 4.23 16.42
CA ALA A 78 -15.60 5.62 16.40
C ALA A 78 -14.78 6.52 15.46
N ARG A 79 -13.56 6.12 15.13
CA ARG A 79 -12.61 6.88 14.28
C ARG A 79 -11.63 5.93 13.57
N PRO A 80 -10.90 6.39 12.54
CA PRO A 80 -9.83 5.61 11.93
C PRO A 80 -8.83 5.15 13.01
N THR A 81 -8.56 3.85 13.07
CA THR A 81 -7.73 3.24 14.11
C THR A 81 -6.77 2.23 13.49
N PRO A 82 -5.45 2.39 13.67
CA PRO A 82 -4.46 1.48 13.09
C PRO A 82 -4.42 0.13 13.82
N CYS A 83 -3.74 -0.83 13.19
CA CYS A 83 -3.45 -2.13 13.79
C CYS A 83 -2.18 -2.07 14.64
N GLY A 84 -2.10 -2.93 15.65
CA GLY A 84 -0.83 -3.26 16.31
C GLY A 84 -0.17 -4.47 15.65
N VAL A 85 1.07 -4.74 16.04
CA VAL A 85 1.82 -5.92 15.60
C VAL A 85 2.66 -6.49 16.74
N HIS A 86 2.71 -7.80 16.87
CA HIS A 86 3.77 -8.51 17.57
C HIS A 86 4.61 -9.22 16.51
N ALA A 87 5.93 -8.95 16.46
CA ALA A 87 6.78 -9.44 15.38
C ALA A 87 8.13 -9.96 15.94
N PRO A 88 8.20 -11.23 16.38
CA PRO A 88 9.46 -11.83 16.78
C PRO A 88 10.35 -12.16 15.58
N THR A 89 11.66 -12.00 15.77
CA THR A 89 12.69 -12.40 14.79
C THR A 89 13.60 -13.49 15.35
N TRP A 90 14.60 -13.93 14.58
CA TRP A 90 15.60 -14.90 15.03
C TRP A 90 16.59 -14.34 16.08
N ARG A 91 16.55 -13.04 16.38
CA ARG A 91 17.44 -12.37 17.36
C ARG A 91 16.68 -11.70 18.48
N THR A 92 15.53 -11.09 18.16
CA THR A 92 14.90 -10.12 19.03
C THR A 92 13.39 -10.34 19.04
N ASP A 93 12.82 -10.43 20.24
CA ASP A 93 11.39 -10.24 20.42
C ASP A 93 11.14 -8.75 20.71
N TRP A 94 10.60 -8.05 19.71
CA TRP A 94 10.30 -6.62 19.81
C TRP A 94 9.05 -6.34 20.67
N GLY A 95 8.36 -7.38 21.12
CA GLY A 95 7.09 -7.29 21.83
C GLY A 95 6.00 -6.66 20.97
N THR A 96 4.88 -6.31 21.60
CA THR A 96 3.80 -5.61 20.91
C THR A 96 4.18 -4.17 20.61
N LEU A 97 3.92 -3.75 19.38
CA LEU A 97 4.15 -2.39 18.86
C LEU A 97 2.87 -1.84 18.25
N GLU A 98 2.63 -0.55 18.45
CA GLU A 98 1.59 0.19 17.73
C GLU A 98 2.17 0.74 16.43
N LEU A 99 1.41 0.64 15.33
CA LEU A 99 1.79 1.21 14.05
C LEU A 99 0.99 2.49 13.80
N PRO A 100 1.58 3.60 13.34
CA PRO A 100 0.82 4.80 12.99
C PRO A 100 0.16 4.70 11.61
N LEU A 101 0.44 3.62 10.86
CA LEU A 101 -0.08 3.40 9.51
C LEU A 101 -1.32 2.51 9.58
N LEU A 102 -2.38 2.91 8.87
CA LEU A 102 -3.62 2.13 8.77
C LEU A 102 -3.40 0.93 7.83
N GLY A 103 -3.96 -0.22 8.21
CA GLY A 103 -4.04 -1.40 7.37
C GLY A 103 -3.38 -2.65 7.97
N PRO A 104 -4.04 -3.81 7.91
CA PRO A 104 -3.48 -5.07 8.43
C PRO A 104 -2.15 -5.48 7.78
N HIS A 105 -1.98 -5.13 6.51
CA HIS A 105 -0.75 -5.38 5.75
C HIS A 105 0.47 -4.63 6.28
N GLN A 106 0.27 -3.58 7.11
CA GLN A 106 1.38 -2.86 7.73
C GLN A 106 2.10 -3.70 8.80
N ALA A 107 1.42 -4.68 9.41
CA ALA A 107 2.06 -5.63 10.31
C ALA A 107 3.13 -6.46 9.59
N HIS A 108 2.85 -6.91 8.36
CA HIS A 108 3.83 -7.57 7.49
C HIS A 108 5.01 -6.66 7.18
N ASN A 109 4.75 -5.41 6.78
CA ASN A 109 5.80 -4.44 6.47
C ASN A 109 6.68 -4.16 7.68
N ALA A 110 6.07 -4.00 8.86
CA ALA A 110 6.77 -3.81 10.12
C ALA A 110 7.64 -5.03 10.47
N ALA A 111 7.12 -6.24 10.35
CA ALA A 111 7.87 -7.47 10.61
C ALA A 111 9.11 -7.59 9.70
N VAL A 112 8.95 -7.28 8.40
CA VAL A 112 10.07 -7.26 7.45
C VAL A 112 11.09 -6.16 7.78
N ALA A 113 10.63 -4.99 8.22
CA ALA A 113 11.52 -3.89 8.63
C ALA A 113 12.31 -4.24 9.90
N LEU A 114 11.66 -4.83 10.90
CA LEU A 114 12.28 -5.31 12.15
C LEU A 114 13.30 -6.41 11.88
N ALA A 115 12.95 -7.39 11.03
CA ALA A 115 13.92 -8.38 10.53
C ALA A 115 15.10 -7.71 9.80
N GLY A 116 14.86 -6.60 9.10
CA GLY A 116 15.90 -5.78 8.50
C GLY A 116 16.86 -5.15 9.52
N LEU A 117 16.37 -4.70 10.68
CA LEU A 117 17.20 -4.20 11.78
C LEU A 117 18.08 -5.31 12.35
N ASP A 118 17.51 -6.49 12.59
CA ASP A 118 18.26 -7.65 13.07
C ASP A 118 19.29 -8.17 12.05
N LEU A 119 18.98 -8.04 10.75
CA LEU A 119 19.92 -8.30 9.67
C LEU A 119 21.10 -7.31 9.67
N LEU A 120 20.83 -6.03 9.92
CA LEU A 120 21.85 -4.99 10.02
C LEU A 120 22.75 -5.23 11.24
N ALA A 121 22.17 -5.54 12.41
CA ALA A 121 22.91 -5.86 13.62
C ALA A 121 23.75 -7.16 13.50
N GLU A 122 23.38 -8.09 12.61
CA GLU A 122 24.21 -9.26 12.28
C GLU A 122 25.47 -8.87 11.48
N VAL A 123 25.37 -7.85 10.64
CA VAL A 123 26.46 -7.40 9.77
C VAL A 123 27.34 -6.34 10.45
N GLU A 124 26.75 -5.50 11.29
CA GLU A 124 27.39 -4.42 12.02
C GLU A 124 27.02 -4.52 13.51
N PRO A 125 27.74 -5.32 14.31
CA PRO A 125 27.40 -5.55 15.72
C PRO A 125 27.48 -4.31 16.60
N SER A 126 28.16 -3.25 16.13
CA SER A 126 28.22 -1.95 16.82
C SER A 126 26.91 -1.15 16.72
N LEU A 127 26.04 -1.48 15.75
CA LEU A 127 24.73 -0.87 15.60
C LEU A 127 23.77 -1.47 16.63
N VAL A 128 23.61 -0.78 17.76
CA VAL A 128 22.65 -1.14 18.80
C VAL A 128 21.35 -0.38 18.53
N VAL A 129 20.29 -1.12 18.21
CA VAL A 129 18.91 -0.59 18.16
C VAL A 129 18.12 -1.28 19.25
N ASP A 130 17.79 -0.53 20.29
CA ASP A 130 16.94 -1.03 21.37
C ASP A 130 15.44 -0.87 21.03
N ARG A 131 14.61 -1.45 21.89
CA ARG A 131 13.15 -1.41 21.73
C ARG A 131 12.60 0.01 21.80
N GLU A 132 13.19 0.88 22.61
CA GLU A 132 12.74 2.27 22.75
C GLU A 132 12.98 3.06 21.47
N ALA A 133 14.13 2.86 20.82
CA ALA A 133 14.43 3.41 19.50
C ALA A 133 13.44 2.93 18.43
N VAL A 134 13.05 1.66 18.46
CA VAL A 134 12.02 1.11 17.55
C VAL A 134 10.66 1.76 17.79
N ILE A 135 10.22 1.85 19.05
CA ILE A 135 8.94 2.48 19.41
C ILE A 135 8.94 3.95 18.95
N SER A 136 10.04 4.68 19.21
CA SER A 136 10.21 6.07 18.77
C SER A 136 10.25 6.20 17.24
N GLY A 137 10.90 5.26 16.55
CA GLY A 137 10.95 5.23 15.09
C GLY A 137 9.57 5.04 14.47
N PHE A 138 8.77 4.10 15.01
CA PHE A 138 7.40 3.90 14.55
C PHE A 138 6.48 5.06 14.93
N SER A 139 6.58 5.66 16.12
CA SER A 139 5.68 6.78 16.49
C SER A 139 5.85 8.01 15.60
N ASN A 140 7.03 8.20 15.00
CA ASN A 140 7.32 9.29 14.07
C ASN A 140 7.15 8.91 12.58
N LEU A 141 6.81 7.66 12.28
CA LEU A 141 6.68 7.19 10.90
C LEU A 141 5.52 7.89 10.20
N ARG A 142 5.82 8.57 9.09
CA ARG A 142 4.84 9.16 8.18
C ARG A 142 5.05 8.59 6.79
N TRP A 143 3.97 8.10 6.18
CA TRP A 143 4.01 7.60 4.82
C TRP A 143 2.91 8.25 3.97
N PRO A 144 3.24 9.32 3.22
CA PRO A 144 2.29 10.00 2.35
C PRO A 144 1.60 9.04 1.37
N ALA A 145 0.30 9.25 1.12
CA ALA A 145 -0.50 8.46 0.18
C ALA A 145 -0.51 6.94 0.43
N ARG A 146 -0.45 6.54 1.71
CA ARG A 146 -0.66 5.16 2.19
C ARG A 146 -1.78 5.16 3.23
N VAL A 147 -3.01 5.10 2.75
CA VAL A 147 -4.23 5.30 3.55
C VAL A 147 -4.11 6.54 4.46
N GLU A 148 -3.63 7.64 3.88
CA GLU A 148 -3.39 8.89 4.61
C GLU A 148 -4.72 9.62 4.81
N VAL A 149 -5.06 9.91 6.06
CA VAL A 149 -6.28 10.66 6.42
C VAL A 149 -5.95 12.16 6.46
N LEU A 150 -6.64 12.95 5.64
CA LEU A 150 -6.40 14.40 5.49
C LEU A 150 -7.65 15.26 5.76
N GLY A 151 -8.79 14.65 6.06
CA GLY A 151 -10.01 15.35 6.45
C GLY A 151 -10.84 14.48 7.40
N GLU A 152 -11.66 15.12 8.25
CA GLU A 152 -12.40 14.43 9.32
C GLU A 152 -13.93 14.53 9.21
N SER A 153 -14.46 15.47 8.41
CA SER A 153 -15.90 15.66 8.21
C SER A 153 -16.22 16.08 6.77
N PRO A 154 -16.40 15.12 5.84
CA PRO A 154 -16.24 13.67 6.00
C PRO A 154 -14.78 13.25 6.19
N TRP A 155 -14.55 11.98 6.56
CA TRP A 155 -13.21 11.40 6.45
C TRP A 155 -12.74 11.48 5.00
N VAL A 156 -11.56 12.07 4.76
CA VAL A 156 -10.94 12.08 3.42
C VAL A 156 -9.66 11.27 3.49
N VAL A 157 -9.65 10.14 2.78
CA VAL A 157 -8.54 9.18 2.75
C VAL A 157 -7.92 9.18 1.36
N ILE A 158 -6.60 9.28 1.30
CA ILE A 158 -5.82 9.21 0.06
C ILE A 158 -4.92 7.97 0.10
N ASP A 159 -4.98 7.17 -0.96
CA ASP A 159 -4.13 5.98 -1.10
C ASP A 159 -3.67 5.74 -2.55
N GLY A 160 -2.39 5.36 -2.69
CA GLY A 160 -1.76 5.10 -3.98
C GLY A 160 -1.94 3.68 -4.55
N ALA A 161 -2.91 2.89 -4.09
CA ALA A 161 -3.24 1.60 -4.68
C ALA A 161 -3.48 1.72 -6.19
N HIS A 162 -2.80 0.90 -6.99
CA HIS A 162 -2.77 1.00 -8.45
C HIS A 162 -2.63 -0.36 -9.14
N ASN A 163 -2.74 -1.44 -8.37
CA ASN A 163 -2.77 -2.82 -8.83
C ASN A 163 -3.77 -3.61 -7.97
N VAL A 164 -4.16 -4.81 -8.40
CA VAL A 164 -5.20 -5.61 -7.75
C VAL A 164 -4.88 -5.91 -6.28
N VAL A 165 -3.63 -6.28 -5.98
CA VAL A 165 -3.20 -6.62 -4.61
C VAL A 165 -3.28 -5.39 -3.69
N SER A 166 -2.83 -4.23 -4.16
CA SER A 166 -2.93 -2.97 -3.40
C SER A 166 -4.38 -2.51 -3.22
N ALA A 167 -5.25 -2.72 -4.20
CA ALA A 167 -6.67 -2.40 -4.10
C ALA A 167 -7.38 -3.31 -3.09
N GLN A 168 -7.04 -4.61 -3.06
CA GLN A 168 -7.50 -5.55 -2.04
C GLN A 168 -7.01 -5.17 -0.63
N ALA A 169 -5.74 -4.77 -0.51
CA ALA A 169 -5.18 -4.31 0.77
C ALA A 169 -5.86 -3.02 1.27
N LEU A 170 -6.17 -2.09 0.36
CA LEU A 170 -6.95 -0.89 0.67
C LEU A 170 -8.37 -1.25 1.12
N ALA A 171 -9.05 -2.13 0.39
CA ALA A 171 -10.39 -2.60 0.76
C ALA A 171 -10.42 -3.23 2.15
N ALA A 172 -9.48 -4.14 2.44
CA ALA A 172 -9.32 -4.73 3.77
C ALA A 172 -9.09 -3.65 4.84
N THR A 173 -8.22 -2.68 4.55
CA THR A 173 -7.95 -1.56 5.48
C THR A 173 -9.19 -0.73 5.78
N LEU A 174 -9.99 -0.38 4.77
CA LEU A 174 -11.23 0.38 4.95
C LEU A 174 -12.28 -0.41 5.75
N LEU A 175 -12.29 -1.73 5.68
CA LEU A 175 -13.18 -2.58 6.48
C LEU A 175 -12.70 -2.75 7.92
N THR A 176 -11.40 -2.88 8.15
CA THR A 176 -10.86 -3.18 9.48
C THR A 176 -10.55 -1.95 10.32
N CYS A 177 -10.15 -0.85 9.69
CA CYS A 177 -9.54 0.29 10.37
C CYS A 177 -10.43 1.54 10.39
N PHE A 178 -11.63 1.51 9.81
CA PHE A 178 -12.53 2.66 9.76
C PHE A 178 -13.92 2.31 10.32
N PRO A 179 -14.66 3.32 10.83
CA PRO A 179 -16.08 3.15 11.15
C PRO A 179 -16.90 2.67 9.96
N ALA A 180 -18.00 1.99 10.24
CA ALA A 180 -19.03 1.74 9.23
C ALA A 180 -19.73 3.06 8.90
N SER A 181 -19.65 3.50 7.65
CA SER A 181 -20.25 4.74 7.17
C SER A 181 -20.47 4.68 5.65
N PRO A 182 -21.34 5.54 5.10
CA PRO A 182 -21.46 5.68 3.65
C PRO A 182 -20.12 6.08 3.03
N ARG A 183 -19.74 5.42 1.93
CA ARG A 183 -18.44 5.61 1.29
C ARG A 183 -18.58 6.08 -0.15
N THR A 184 -17.76 7.06 -0.50
CA THR A 184 -17.60 7.56 -1.86
C THR A 184 -16.21 7.21 -2.37
N LEU A 185 -16.16 6.53 -3.51
CA LEU A 185 -14.92 6.26 -4.23
C LEU A 185 -14.67 7.38 -5.22
N VAL A 186 -13.49 7.98 -5.16
CA VAL A 186 -12.90 8.80 -6.22
C VAL A 186 -11.77 7.99 -6.84
N PHE A 187 -11.98 7.52 -8.07
CA PHE A 187 -11.08 6.60 -8.73
C PHE A 187 -10.51 7.16 -10.03
N GLY A 188 -9.19 7.10 -10.16
CA GLY A 188 -8.47 7.37 -11.40
C GLY A 188 -7.22 6.52 -11.47
N THR A 189 -6.97 5.87 -12.59
CA THR A 189 -5.85 4.92 -12.74
C THR A 189 -4.98 5.19 -13.95
N THR A 190 -3.84 4.50 -14.02
CA THR A 190 -2.87 4.59 -15.11
C THR A 190 -3.19 3.55 -16.19
N ARG A 191 -2.96 3.90 -17.46
CA ARG A 191 -2.99 2.95 -18.58
C ARG A 191 -2.07 1.75 -18.31
N ASP A 192 -2.42 0.61 -18.90
CA ASP A 192 -1.74 -0.69 -18.76
C ASP A 192 -1.83 -1.34 -17.37
N LYS A 193 -2.57 -0.77 -16.42
CA LYS A 193 -2.93 -1.44 -15.16
C LYS A 193 -4.19 -2.29 -15.36
N ASP A 194 -4.37 -3.29 -14.50
CA ASP A 194 -5.59 -4.11 -14.46
C ASP A 194 -6.74 -3.29 -13.85
N LEU A 195 -7.38 -2.48 -14.69
CA LEU A 195 -8.53 -1.66 -14.30
C LEU A 195 -9.70 -2.53 -13.79
N PRO A 196 -10.16 -3.57 -14.51
CA PRO A 196 -11.25 -4.42 -14.02
C PRO A 196 -10.92 -5.11 -12.69
N GLY A 197 -9.70 -5.62 -12.52
CA GLY A 197 -9.28 -6.27 -11.28
C GLY A 197 -9.27 -5.32 -10.08
N GLN A 198 -8.79 -4.09 -10.26
CA GLN A 198 -8.85 -3.06 -9.21
C GLN A 198 -10.29 -2.70 -8.85
N LEU A 199 -11.14 -2.45 -9.85
CA LEU A 199 -12.55 -2.11 -9.61
C LEU A 199 -13.30 -3.23 -8.90
N ARG A 200 -13.14 -4.50 -9.29
CA ARG A 200 -13.77 -5.64 -8.60
C ARG A 200 -13.40 -5.72 -7.12
N ALA A 201 -12.18 -5.33 -6.75
CA ALA A 201 -11.75 -5.31 -5.35
C ALA A 201 -12.37 -4.16 -4.55
N LEU A 202 -12.64 -3.02 -5.19
CA LEU A 202 -13.06 -1.79 -4.52
C LEU A 202 -14.58 -1.60 -4.51
N LEU A 203 -15.25 -1.78 -5.65
CA LEU A 203 -16.66 -1.42 -5.85
C LEU A 203 -17.63 -1.93 -4.78
N PRO A 204 -17.49 -3.17 -4.24
CA PRO A 204 -18.40 -3.66 -3.20
C PRO A 204 -18.40 -2.85 -1.89
N LEU A 205 -17.39 -2.01 -1.67
CA LEU A 205 -17.25 -1.23 -0.43
C LEU A 205 -17.85 0.18 -0.53
N PHE A 206 -18.19 0.66 -1.72
CA PHE A 206 -18.55 2.05 -1.94
C PHE A 206 -19.99 2.20 -2.40
N ASP A 207 -20.68 3.20 -1.88
CA ASP A 207 -22.06 3.53 -2.21
C ASP A 207 -22.14 4.48 -3.41
N THR A 208 -21.23 5.46 -3.44
CA THR A 208 -21.12 6.46 -4.51
C THR A 208 -19.79 6.33 -5.25
N LEU A 209 -19.84 6.48 -6.57
CA LEU A 209 -18.68 6.28 -7.44
C LEU A 209 -18.43 7.54 -8.27
N ILE A 210 -17.19 8.01 -8.25
CA ILE A 210 -16.71 9.16 -9.03
C ILE A 210 -15.48 8.69 -9.83
N ALA A 211 -15.61 8.69 -11.14
CA ALA A 211 -14.50 8.50 -12.06
C ALA A 211 -13.82 9.84 -12.33
N THR A 212 -12.48 9.85 -12.23
CA THR A 212 -11.67 11.03 -12.52
C THR A 212 -10.33 10.65 -13.14
N ARG A 213 -9.53 11.67 -13.44
CA ARG A 213 -8.17 11.54 -13.97
C ARG A 213 -7.24 12.48 -13.22
N TYR A 214 -6.01 12.04 -13.04
CA TYR A 214 -4.89 12.95 -12.76
C TYR A 214 -4.46 13.65 -14.05
N VAL A 215 -3.92 14.86 -13.94
CA VAL A 215 -3.69 15.76 -15.09
C VAL A 215 -2.22 15.92 -15.49
N GLU A 216 -1.27 15.72 -14.58
CA GLU A 216 0.15 16.01 -14.88
C GLU A 216 0.84 14.92 -15.72
N ASN A 217 0.26 13.72 -15.80
CA ASN A 217 0.84 12.61 -16.52
C ASN A 217 -0.11 12.10 -17.64
N PRO A 218 0.37 12.01 -18.89
CA PRO A 218 -0.46 11.66 -20.04
C PRO A 218 -0.95 10.21 -20.03
N ARG A 219 -0.45 9.35 -19.13
CA ARG A 219 -0.86 7.95 -19.01
C ARG A 219 -2.16 7.76 -18.23
N SER A 220 -2.84 8.83 -17.85
CA SER A 220 -4.16 8.75 -17.21
C SER A 220 -5.17 8.05 -18.12
N VAL A 221 -6.03 7.21 -17.55
CA VAL A 221 -7.22 6.68 -18.22
C VAL A 221 -8.29 7.78 -18.23
N LEU A 222 -9.08 7.86 -19.29
CA LEU A 222 -10.17 8.84 -19.36
C LEU A 222 -11.26 8.50 -18.32
N PRO A 223 -11.83 9.50 -17.63
CA PRO A 223 -12.92 9.28 -16.67
C PRO A 223 -14.11 8.52 -17.28
N GLU A 224 -14.40 8.76 -18.55
CA GLU A 224 -15.47 8.12 -19.31
C GLU A 224 -15.22 6.61 -19.46
N ASP A 225 -13.98 6.20 -19.77
CA ASP A 225 -13.60 4.78 -19.87
C ASP A 225 -13.69 4.07 -18.52
N ILE A 226 -13.31 4.77 -17.44
CA ILE A 226 -13.45 4.25 -16.06
C ILE A 226 -14.94 4.08 -15.73
N ALA A 227 -15.78 5.06 -16.04
CA ALA A 227 -17.23 4.98 -15.79
C ALA A 227 -17.88 3.83 -16.57
N LEU A 228 -17.49 3.61 -17.83
CA LEU A 228 -17.92 2.47 -18.63
C LEU A 228 -17.50 1.13 -18.01
N ALA A 229 -16.26 1.03 -17.52
CA ALA A 229 -15.77 -0.17 -16.85
C ALA A 229 -16.53 -0.46 -15.54
N ILE A 230 -16.85 0.59 -14.77
CA ILE A 230 -17.69 0.47 -13.56
C ILE A 230 -19.07 -0.07 -13.92
N ALA A 231 -19.74 0.52 -14.92
CA ALA A 231 -21.06 0.09 -15.36
C ALA A 231 -21.06 -1.38 -15.85
N ALA A 232 -20.01 -1.79 -16.56
CA ALA A 232 -19.87 -3.16 -17.06
C ALA A 232 -19.66 -4.20 -15.94
N ILE A 233 -19.03 -3.83 -14.82
CA ILE A 233 -18.71 -4.73 -13.72
C ILE A 233 -19.85 -4.82 -12.70
N ASP A 234 -20.49 -3.68 -12.42
CA ASP A 234 -21.33 -3.51 -11.23
C ASP A 234 -22.71 -2.91 -11.54
N GLY A 235 -22.98 -2.59 -12.82
CA GLY A 235 -24.26 -2.07 -13.29
C GLY A 235 -24.59 -0.64 -12.85
N ARG A 236 -23.78 -0.04 -11.96
CA ARG A 236 -23.96 1.33 -11.46
C ARG A 236 -23.29 2.35 -12.38
N THR A 237 -23.90 3.53 -12.46
CA THR A 237 -23.32 4.68 -13.16
C THR A 237 -22.41 5.46 -12.22
N ALA A 238 -21.15 5.68 -12.64
CA ALA A 238 -20.25 6.59 -11.95
C ALA A 238 -20.49 8.03 -12.39
N ARG A 239 -20.35 8.98 -11.46
CA ARG A 239 -20.24 10.40 -11.79
C ARG A 239 -18.87 10.67 -12.39
N ILE A 240 -18.76 11.67 -13.26
CA ILE A 240 -17.51 12.01 -13.93
C ILE A 240 -17.03 13.37 -13.45
N ALA A 241 -15.74 13.47 -13.10
CA ALA A 241 -15.05 14.71 -12.80
C ALA A 241 -13.75 14.80 -13.60
N GLN A 242 -13.46 15.96 -14.19
CA GLN A 242 -12.41 16.12 -15.20
C GLN A 242 -10.99 16.24 -14.63
N ASP A 243 -10.87 16.50 -13.32
CA ASP A 243 -9.61 16.63 -12.60
C ASP A 243 -9.81 16.32 -11.10
N PRO A 244 -8.72 16.18 -10.33
CA PRO A 244 -8.81 15.80 -8.92
C PRO A 244 -9.48 16.84 -8.01
N ALA A 245 -9.45 18.13 -8.37
CA ALA A 245 -10.07 19.19 -7.59
C ALA A 245 -11.59 19.10 -7.72
N ALA A 246 -12.10 19.04 -8.95
CA ALA A 246 -13.51 18.86 -9.23
C ALA A 246 -14.05 17.54 -8.64
N ALA A 247 -13.25 16.48 -8.66
CA ALA A 247 -13.62 15.19 -8.08
C ALA A 247 -13.74 15.26 -6.55
N LEU A 248 -12.81 15.94 -5.89
CA LEU A 248 -12.81 16.11 -4.44
C LEU A 248 -13.99 16.97 -3.97
N ASP A 249 -14.26 18.08 -4.67
CA ASP A 249 -15.39 18.96 -4.35
C ASP A 249 -16.73 18.21 -4.51
N LEU A 250 -16.89 17.49 -5.61
CA LEU A 250 -18.06 16.64 -5.84
C LEU A 250 -18.18 15.56 -4.75
N ALA A 251 -17.08 14.88 -4.42
CA ALA A 251 -17.08 13.83 -3.40
C ALA A 251 -17.50 14.36 -2.03
N ARG A 252 -17.00 15.54 -1.62
CA ARG A 252 -17.38 16.19 -0.36
C ARG A 252 -18.84 16.62 -0.35
N HIS A 253 -19.35 17.13 -1.48
CA HIS A 253 -20.75 17.55 -1.56
C HIS A 253 -21.73 16.38 -1.39
N VAL A 254 -21.37 15.22 -1.95
CA VAL A 254 -22.26 14.05 -2.01
C VAL A 254 -22.06 13.09 -0.84
N THR A 255 -20.95 13.24 -0.11
CA THR A 255 -20.63 12.48 1.11
C THR A 255 -20.96 13.33 2.31
N GLY A 256 -21.99 12.97 3.07
CA GLY A 256 -22.33 13.66 4.31
C GLY A 256 -21.18 13.65 5.33
N PRO A 257 -21.23 14.50 6.38
CA PRO A 257 -20.13 14.71 7.33
C PRO A 257 -19.69 13.46 8.10
N LEU A 258 -20.54 12.44 8.20
CA LEU A 258 -20.24 11.17 8.85
C LEU A 258 -19.71 10.09 7.88
N GLY A 259 -19.60 10.41 6.59
CA GLY A 259 -19.15 9.48 5.55
C GLY A 259 -17.64 9.42 5.38
N LEU A 260 -17.22 8.66 4.37
CA LEU A 260 -15.82 8.49 3.99
C LEU A 260 -15.65 8.71 2.49
N VAL A 261 -14.75 9.62 2.11
CA VAL A 261 -14.25 9.79 0.75
C VAL A 261 -12.91 9.07 0.64
N CYS A 262 -12.78 8.13 -0.30
CA CYS A 262 -11.52 7.47 -0.61
C CYS A 262 -11.06 7.86 -2.01
N VAL A 263 -9.88 8.46 -2.11
CA VAL A 263 -9.24 8.83 -3.38
C VAL A 263 -8.10 7.85 -3.68
N THR A 264 -8.21 7.10 -4.78
CA THR A 264 -7.26 6.02 -5.10
C THR A 264 -7.24 5.63 -6.59
N GLY A 265 -6.41 4.63 -6.94
CA GLY A 265 -6.25 4.08 -8.28
C GLY A 265 -4.90 4.40 -8.92
N SER A 266 -4.16 5.38 -8.38
CA SER A 266 -2.85 5.82 -8.87
C SER A 266 -2.10 6.63 -7.82
N LEU A 267 -0.77 6.45 -7.77
CA LEU A 267 0.12 7.36 -7.01
C LEU A 267 0.08 8.80 -7.54
N PHE A 268 -0.14 9.00 -8.85
CA PHE A 268 -0.26 10.34 -9.44
C PHE A 268 -1.52 11.04 -8.96
N LEU A 269 -2.66 10.36 -8.98
CA LEU A 269 -3.91 10.91 -8.45
C LEU A 269 -3.78 11.23 -6.96
N ALA A 270 -3.22 10.28 -6.19
CA ALA A 270 -2.99 10.48 -4.77
C ALA A 270 -2.11 11.70 -4.49
N ALA A 271 -1.03 11.90 -5.25
CA ALA A 271 -0.14 13.04 -5.11
C ALA A 271 -0.83 14.38 -5.45
N GLU A 272 -1.55 14.45 -6.57
CA GLU A 272 -2.25 15.66 -7.00
C GLU A 272 -3.36 16.05 -6.00
N THR A 273 -4.19 15.10 -5.57
CA THR A 273 -5.23 15.34 -4.54
C THR A 273 -4.62 15.74 -3.21
N ARG A 274 -3.50 15.11 -2.80
CA ARG A 274 -2.80 15.48 -1.58
C ARG A 274 -2.26 16.90 -1.62
N ALA A 275 -1.71 17.34 -2.76
CA ALA A 275 -1.25 18.72 -2.93
C ALA A 275 -2.40 19.72 -2.76
N ILE A 276 -3.56 19.44 -3.38
CA ILE A 276 -4.78 20.24 -3.24
C ILE A 276 -5.21 20.33 -1.76
N MET A 277 -5.26 19.18 -1.07
CA MET A 277 -5.66 19.10 0.35
C MET A 277 -4.74 19.89 1.29
N LEU A 278 -3.45 19.98 0.98
CA LEU A 278 -2.45 20.69 1.78
C LEU A 278 -2.27 22.16 1.36
N GLY A 279 -2.99 22.63 0.34
CA GLY A 279 -2.85 23.98 -0.19
C GLY A 279 -1.51 24.24 -0.90
N HIS A 280 -0.85 23.17 -1.38
CA HIS A 280 0.38 23.29 -2.14
C HIS A 280 0.05 23.44 -3.65
N PRO A 281 0.75 24.30 -4.40
CA PRO A 281 0.68 24.23 -5.86
C PRO A 281 1.10 22.84 -6.32
N SER A 282 0.40 22.28 -7.31
CA SER A 282 0.59 20.90 -7.77
C SER A 282 2.07 20.56 -7.94
N VAL A 283 2.50 19.50 -7.25
CA VAL A 283 3.91 19.11 -7.14
C VAL A 283 4.32 18.52 -8.48
N ARG A 284 4.93 19.33 -9.35
CA ARG A 284 5.67 18.82 -10.50
C ARG A 284 6.57 17.69 -10.01
N PRO A 285 6.44 16.44 -10.49
CA PRO A 285 7.36 15.40 -10.11
C PRO A 285 8.76 15.84 -10.56
N VAL A 286 9.66 16.00 -9.58
CA VAL A 286 11.09 16.13 -9.87
C VAL A 286 11.46 14.87 -10.64
N THR A 287 11.81 15.05 -11.91
CA THR A 287 12.32 14.00 -12.78
C THR A 287 13.41 13.24 -12.03
N GLY A 288 13.15 11.98 -11.64
CA GLY A 288 14.20 11.11 -11.09
C GLY A 288 13.83 10.19 -9.93
N VAL A 289 12.66 10.30 -9.30
CA VAL A 289 12.28 9.30 -8.27
C VAL A 289 11.48 8.18 -8.91
N VAL A 290 12.20 7.10 -9.22
CA VAL A 290 11.60 5.77 -9.41
C VAL A 290 11.20 5.27 -8.02
N ILE A 291 9.91 5.09 -7.78
CA ILE A 291 9.38 4.26 -6.68
C ILE A 291 9.19 2.85 -7.22
#